data_AF-A0A4R6ICD3-F1
#
_entry.id   AF-A0A4R6ICD3-F1
#
_cell.length_a   1.000
_cell.length_b   1.000
_cell.length_c   1.000
_cell.angle_alpha   90.00
_cell.angle_beta   90.00
_cell.angle_gamma   90.00
#
_symmetry.space_group_name_H-M   'P 1'
#
loop_
_entity.id
_entity.type
_entity.pdbx_description
1 polymer ?
#
loop_
_entity_poly.entity_id
_entity_poly.type
_entity_poly.pdbx_seq_one_letter_code
_entity_poly.pdbx_strand_id
1 'polypeptide(L)'
;MYKFKFADIGEGLHEGTVAEVYKKVGDLVKEGESLFSVENEKMTSDIPSPVTGKITEVLLEEGKVIHVGDVIYVIDDASGSSDSKEAAPSPKAEVKAEVKVESPKVQVSSSNKEEAKAFAGKVDEEFDLIVVGAGPAGYLAAEEAGKYGLKTLIVEKEFWGGVCLNIGCIPTKALLNSTHYLQATQEAQEVGVVYKNANIEIDYKKSWKAIQAKKDAVVKQIVGGVKLLLKQPNIKVIEGTAEFVAAKAIKVDGKVYSAKNVILATGSVSRKLNLPGFDKAYEKGIAITSRSAINMQDYPSSLNIIGAGVIGLEMAQVYSTAGVKVNVIQNTDSILTDGISLAIRKALITRLEKDGVKFYFNSQVKEMKGKKLLFESNGEAKELEADYTLVSVGRVTVSLGVDKFGIKFDERGVIQVDDNFETNIAGFYAVGDVNAQKMLAHVAYSQAQEVVNRINGISHVYPKKNVPAVIYTNPEISFVGLTHKEAVDAGYKVVIGKYSYAHLGRAIATGKNEGFIEIYVDSETGKILGSQIFGANISDFIAEITLAMDNEITIYEIASTIHPHPSYAEIIWEAARGVVLKLHKSHK
;
A
#
# COMPACT_ATOMS: atom_id res chain seq x y z
N MET A 1 7.70 -47.36 0.94
CA MET A 1 7.52 -46.40 2.05
C MET A 1 8.88 -46.06 2.64
N TYR A 2 9.46 -45.01 2.08
CA TYR A 2 10.69 -44.38 2.50
C TYR A 2 10.46 -43.56 3.78
N LYS A 3 11.25 -43.80 4.83
CA LYS A 3 11.22 -43.01 6.07
C LYS A 3 12.33 -41.97 5.99
N PHE A 4 11.95 -40.72 5.74
CA PHE A 4 12.91 -39.62 5.69
C PHE A 4 13.32 -39.24 7.11
N LYS A 5 14.61 -39.31 7.40
CA LYS A 5 15.18 -38.93 8.69
C LYS A 5 15.93 -37.61 8.57
N PHE A 6 15.91 -36.82 9.64
CA PHE A 6 16.62 -35.53 9.68
C PHE A 6 18.15 -35.66 9.49
N ALA A 7 18.71 -36.87 9.58
CA ALA A 7 20.14 -37.15 9.41
C ALA A 7 20.65 -37.06 7.95
N ASP A 8 19.76 -37.03 6.95
CA ASP A 8 20.15 -37.01 5.53
C ASP A 8 20.45 -35.58 5.01
N ILE A 9 20.48 -34.59 5.91
CA ILE A 9 20.85 -33.21 5.63
C ILE A 9 22.34 -33.08 5.96
N GLY A 10 23.16 -32.75 4.96
CA GLY A 10 24.64 -32.81 5.02
C GLY A 10 25.34 -32.12 6.21
N GLU A 11 26.64 -32.39 6.34
CA GLU A 11 27.50 -32.11 7.51
C GLU A 11 27.28 -30.72 8.16
N GLY A 12 26.83 -30.70 9.42
CA GLY A 12 26.88 -29.52 10.30
C GLY A 12 25.61 -29.15 11.08
N LEU A 13 24.49 -29.85 10.88
CA LEU A 13 23.23 -29.63 11.60
C LEU A 13 22.98 -30.78 12.59
N HIS A 14 23.02 -30.50 13.89
CA HIS A 14 22.72 -31.49 14.96
C HIS A 14 21.26 -31.40 15.47
N GLU A 15 20.67 -30.20 15.38
CA GLU A 15 19.29 -29.89 15.73
C GLU A 15 18.83 -28.64 14.96
N GLY A 16 17.52 -28.39 14.89
CA GLY A 16 16.98 -27.15 14.36
C GLY A 16 15.48 -26.99 14.62
N THR A 17 14.99 -25.75 14.58
CA THR A 17 13.57 -25.44 14.79
C THR A 17 12.83 -25.43 13.46
N VAL A 18 11.72 -26.16 13.36
CA VAL A 18 10.88 -26.17 12.15
C VAL A 18 10.25 -24.79 11.97
N ALA A 19 10.63 -24.08 10.91
CA ALA A 19 10.15 -22.73 10.63
C ALA A 19 8.82 -22.75 9.84
N GLU A 20 8.74 -23.57 8.78
CA GLU A 20 7.55 -23.68 7.94
C GLU A 20 7.47 -25.08 7.32
N VAL A 21 6.26 -25.66 7.25
CA VAL A 21 6.01 -26.96 6.61
C VAL A 21 5.30 -26.75 5.27
N TYR A 22 5.98 -27.05 4.16
CA TYR A 22 5.49 -26.76 2.80
C TYR A 22 4.53 -27.82 2.25
N LYS A 23 4.68 -29.08 2.68
CA LYS A 23 3.92 -30.22 2.13
C LYS A 23 3.18 -30.98 3.22
N LYS A 24 1.96 -31.42 2.91
CA LYS A 24 1.04 -32.10 3.83
C LYS A 24 0.82 -33.55 3.45
N VAL A 25 0.24 -34.32 4.36
CA VAL A 25 -0.19 -35.70 4.08
C VAL A 25 -1.11 -35.71 2.86
N GLY A 26 -0.78 -36.54 1.87
CA GLY A 26 -1.51 -36.66 0.62
C GLY A 26 -0.87 -35.98 -0.58
N ASP A 27 0.08 -35.06 -0.37
CA ASP A 27 0.76 -34.35 -1.46
C ASP A 27 1.72 -35.26 -2.23
N LEU A 28 1.82 -35.01 -3.54
CA LEU A 28 2.86 -35.58 -4.40
C LEU A 28 4.08 -34.67 -4.37
N VAL A 29 5.25 -35.25 -4.16
CA VAL A 29 6.53 -34.53 -4.11
C VAL A 29 7.54 -35.17 -5.05
N LYS A 30 8.34 -34.35 -5.74
CA LYS A 30 9.50 -34.80 -6.54
C LYS A 30 10.78 -34.78 -5.72
N GLU A 31 11.72 -35.67 -6.05
CA GLU A 31 13.09 -35.59 -5.52
C GLU A 31 13.68 -34.20 -5.79
N GLY A 32 14.25 -33.57 -4.76
CA GLY A 32 14.79 -32.20 -4.80
C GLY A 32 13.76 -31.10 -4.49
N GLU A 33 12.47 -31.41 -4.37
CA GLU A 33 11.43 -30.41 -4.05
C GLU A 33 11.35 -30.16 -2.54
N SER A 34 11.32 -28.90 -2.11
CA SER A 34 11.33 -28.50 -0.69
C SER A 34 10.12 -29.03 0.08
N LEU A 35 10.37 -29.71 1.20
CA LEU A 35 9.35 -30.28 2.09
C LEU A 35 9.00 -29.36 3.27
N PHE A 36 10.00 -28.73 3.87
CA PHE A 36 9.89 -27.84 5.03
C PHE A 36 11.18 -27.03 5.17
N SER A 37 11.17 -25.99 6.00
CA SER A 37 12.37 -25.23 6.36
C SER A 37 12.72 -25.37 7.84
N VAL A 38 14.02 -25.32 8.10
CA VAL A 38 14.58 -25.40 9.44
C VAL A 38 15.43 -24.16 9.72
N GLU A 39 15.21 -23.57 10.88
CA GLU A 39 15.97 -22.42 11.38
C GLU A 39 16.92 -22.86 12.50
N ASN A 40 18.17 -22.39 12.41
CA ASN A 40 19.16 -22.43 13.50
C ASN A 40 19.72 -21.02 13.73
N GLU A 41 20.59 -20.85 14.75
CA GLU A 41 21.16 -19.55 15.12
C GLU A 41 21.92 -18.81 13.99
N LYS A 42 22.23 -19.49 12.88
CA LYS A 42 23.07 -18.97 11.79
C LYS A 42 22.36 -18.87 10.44
N MET A 43 21.30 -19.65 10.20
CA MET A 43 20.60 -19.70 8.92
C MET A 43 19.25 -20.44 8.97
N THR A 44 18.37 -20.10 8.02
CA THR A 44 17.21 -20.91 7.64
C THR A 44 17.55 -21.69 6.37
N SER A 45 17.31 -23.00 6.37
CA SER A 45 17.59 -23.90 5.25
C SER A 45 16.34 -24.67 4.85
N ASP A 46 16.02 -24.66 3.56
CA ASP A 46 14.96 -25.51 2.99
C ASP A 46 15.47 -26.94 2.83
N ILE A 47 14.67 -27.90 3.29
CA ILE A 47 15.01 -29.32 3.23
C ILE A 47 14.26 -29.97 2.06
N PRO A 48 14.98 -30.42 1.01
CA PRO A 48 14.36 -31.06 -0.15
C PRO A 48 13.94 -32.50 0.15
N SER A 49 12.97 -33.01 -0.63
CA SER A 49 12.60 -34.42 -0.60
C SER A 49 13.72 -35.28 -1.19
N PRO A 50 14.14 -36.36 -0.51
CA PRO A 50 15.16 -37.28 -1.02
C PRO A 50 14.63 -38.27 -2.06
N VAL A 51 13.31 -38.38 -2.23
CA VAL A 51 12.66 -39.30 -3.17
C VAL A 51 11.44 -38.65 -3.82
N THR A 52 11.05 -39.16 -4.98
CA THR A 52 9.75 -38.84 -5.59
C THR A 52 8.69 -39.79 -5.06
N GLY A 53 7.55 -39.27 -4.60
CA GLY A 53 6.47 -40.12 -4.08
C GLY A 53 5.31 -39.35 -3.47
N LYS A 54 4.38 -40.07 -2.84
CA LYS A 54 3.24 -39.49 -2.13
C LYS A 54 3.51 -39.46 -0.63
N ILE A 55 3.33 -38.31 0.02
CA ILE A 55 3.52 -38.19 1.46
C ILE A 55 2.38 -38.91 2.18
N THR A 56 2.71 -39.92 2.99
CA THR A 56 1.74 -40.69 3.78
C THR A 56 1.66 -40.22 5.23
N GLU A 57 2.76 -39.71 5.79
CA GLU A 57 2.79 -39.16 7.15
C GLU A 57 3.74 -37.94 7.23
N VAL A 58 3.33 -36.93 8.00
CA VAL A 58 4.15 -35.77 8.39
C VAL A 58 4.28 -35.79 9.91
N LEU A 59 5.51 -35.91 10.41
CA LEU A 59 5.83 -36.05 11.84
C LEU A 59 6.50 -34.80 12.41
N LEU A 60 6.28 -33.66 11.74
CA LEU A 60 6.81 -32.35 12.09
C LEU A 60 5.68 -31.43 12.55
N GLU A 61 5.99 -30.52 13.47
CA GLU A 61 5.11 -29.40 13.84
C GLU A 61 5.92 -28.10 13.77
N GLU A 62 5.33 -27.04 13.22
CA GLU A 62 5.95 -25.71 13.16
C GLU A 62 6.26 -25.18 14.57
N GLY A 63 7.46 -24.64 14.75
CA GLY A 63 7.96 -24.14 16.03
C GLY A 63 8.55 -25.20 16.96
N LYS A 64 8.57 -26.50 16.59
CA LYS A 64 9.24 -27.55 17.37
C LYS A 64 10.69 -27.76 16.93
N VAL A 65 11.54 -28.12 17.90
CA VAL A 65 12.94 -28.52 17.67
C VAL A 65 12.97 -30.00 17.26
N ILE A 66 13.69 -30.30 16.19
CA ILE A 66 13.94 -31.66 15.68
C ILE A 66 15.43 -32.00 15.75
N HIS A 67 15.75 -33.27 15.98
CA HIS A 67 17.12 -33.76 16.19
C HIS A 67 17.54 -34.76 15.11
N VAL A 68 18.84 -34.89 14.88
CA VAL A 68 19.40 -35.86 13.93
C VAL A 68 18.93 -37.27 14.29
N GLY A 69 18.29 -37.93 13.32
CA GLY A 69 17.75 -39.28 13.47
C GLY A 69 16.22 -39.34 13.61
N ASP A 70 15.56 -38.22 13.90
CA ASP A 70 14.11 -38.13 13.93
C ASP A 70 13.51 -38.43 12.56
N VAL A 71 12.46 -39.24 12.51
CA VAL A 71 11.69 -39.48 11.29
C VAL A 71 10.74 -38.31 11.12
N ILE A 72 10.86 -37.62 9.99
CA ILE A 72 10.20 -36.34 9.75
C ILE A 72 9.08 -36.45 8.70
N TYR A 73 9.25 -37.35 7.72
CA TYR A 73 8.25 -37.71 6.72
C TYR A 73 8.24 -39.21 6.45
N VAL A 74 7.08 -39.75 6.09
CA VAL A 74 6.95 -41.06 5.44
C VAL A 74 6.43 -40.83 4.03
N ILE A 75 7.16 -41.33 3.03
CA ILE A 75 6.85 -41.13 1.62
C ILE A 75 6.64 -42.49 0.96
N ASP A 76 5.52 -42.68 0.28
CA ASP A 76 5.30 -43.82 -0.59
C ASP A 76 5.97 -43.58 -1.94
N ASP A 77 7.16 -44.15 -2.09
CA ASP A 77 8.10 -44.02 -3.19
C ASP A 77 7.96 -45.13 -4.24
N ALA A 78 6.94 -45.99 -4.13
CA ALA A 78 6.66 -47.10 -5.06
C ALA A 78 7.85 -48.06 -5.33
N SER A 79 8.90 -48.06 -4.49
CA SER A 79 10.12 -48.87 -4.63
C SER A 79 9.92 -50.38 -4.34
N GLY A 80 8.67 -50.84 -4.33
CA GLY A 80 8.25 -52.21 -4.08
C GLY A 80 7.54 -52.88 -5.25
N SER A 81 7.96 -52.65 -6.50
CA SER A 81 7.67 -53.57 -7.62
C SER A 81 8.59 -53.25 -8.82
N SER A 82 9.49 -54.17 -9.12
CA SER A 82 10.22 -54.22 -10.39
C SER A 82 9.26 -54.57 -11.54
N ASP A 83 9.19 -53.73 -12.58
CA ASP A 83 9.56 -54.18 -13.93
C ASP A 83 9.61 -53.05 -14.94
N SER A 84 10.59 -53.20 -15.82
CA SER A 84 10.96 -52.35 -16.95
C SER A 84 9.82 -52.06 -17.94
N LYS A 85 9.80 -50.84 -18.49
CA LYS A 85 9.63 -50.63 -19.95
C LYS A 85 10.03 -49.23 -20.42
N GLU A 86 10.92 -49.28 -21.39
CA GLU A 86 11.48 -48.25 -22.24
C GLU A 86 10.43 -47.75 -23.26
N ALA A 87 10.41 -46.44 -23.54
CA ALA A 87 9.87 -45.90 -24.79
C ALA A 87 10.61 -44.60 -25.18
N ALA A 88 11.08 -44.59 -26.43
CA ALA A 88 11.98 -43.64 -27.07
C ALA A 88 11.22 -42.43 -27.71
N PRO A 89 11.92 -41.45 -28.34
CA PRO A 89 11.61 -40.01 -28.25
C PRO A 89 10.98 -39.38 -29.51
N SER A 90 10.55 -38.10 -29.40
CA SER A 90 10.64 -36.99 -30.40
C SER A 90 9.76 -35.79 -29.99
N PRO A 91 9.93 -34.57 -30.56
CA PRO A 91 11.13 -33.85 -31.01
C PRO A 91 11.21 -32.40 -30.46
N LYS A 92 12.36 -31.75 -30.69
CA LYS A 92 12.60 -30.31 -30.43
C LYS A 92 11.60 -29.42 -31.18
N ALA A 93 11.09 -28.39 -30.50
CA ALA A 93 10.46 -27.22 -31.13
C ALA A 93 11.11 -25.94 -30.61
N GLU A 94 11.40 -25.05 -31.55
CA GLU A 94 12.12 -23.80 -31.40
C GLU A 94 11.31 -22.71 -30.66
N VAL A 95 12.07 -21.78 -30.08
CA VAL A 95 11.61 -20.57 -29.40
C VAL A 95 11.05 -19.55 -30.40
N LYS A 96 9.86 -19.00 -30.11
CA LYS A 96 9.52 -17.55 -30.17
C LYS A 96 8.03 -17.30 -29.88
N ALA A 97 7.76 -16.50 -28.85
CA ALA A 97 6.95 -15.26 -28.89
C ALA A 97 6.32 -14.98 -27.51
N GLU A 98 6.42 -13.71 -27.11
CA GLU A 98 6.01 -13.10 -25.85
C GLU A 98 4.57 -13.42 -25.44
N VAL A 99 4.39 -13.83 -24.18
CA VAL A 99 3.06 -13.92 -23.55
C VAL A 99 2.83 -12.65 -22.75
N LYS A 100 2.00 -11.75 -23.30
CA LYS A 100 1.37 -10.66 -22.56
C LYS A 100 0.43 -11.24 -21.52
N VAL A 101 0.68 -10.96 -20.25
CA VAL A 101 -0.31 -11.14 -19.17
C VAL A 101 -1.32 -9.99 -19.29
N GLU A 102 -2.43 -10.23 -19.99
CA GLU A 102 -3.57 -9.31 -20.03
C GLU A 102 -4.49 -9.56 -18.82
N SER A 103 -4.63 -8.53 -17.98
CA SER A 103 -5.82 -8.34 -17.15
C SER A 103 -7.01 -7.98 -18.05
N PRO A 104 -8.26 -8.33 -17.69
CA PRO A 104 -9.39 -8.20 -18.60
C PRO A 104 -9.64 -6.74 -19.01
N LYS A 105 -9.63 -6.49 -20.32
CA LYS A 105 -9.81 -5.18 -20.96
C LYS A 105 -11.29 -4.82 -21.11
N VAL A 106 -11.60 -3.56 -20.81
CA VAL A 106 -12.32 -2.69 -21.75
C VAL A 106 -11.48 -1.42 -21.90
N GLN A 107 -10.57 -1.42 -22.86
CA GLN A 107 -9.82 -0.22 -23.25
C GLN A 107 -10.72 0.62 -24.16
N VAL A 108 -10.89 1.90 -23.83
CA VAL A 108 -11.40 2.88 -24.80
C VAL A 108 -10.33 3.01 -25.87
N SER A 109 -10.57 2.45 -27.07
CA SER A 109 -9.67 2.63 -28.20
C SER A 109 -9.59 4.11 -28.57
N SER A 110 -8.38 4.64 -28.75
CA SER A 110 -8.09 6.04 -29.08
C SER A 110 -8.73 6.56 -30.38
N SER A 111 -9.37 5.69 -31.18
CA SER A 111 -9.89 5.98 -32.52
C SER A 111 -11.35 6.43 -32.61
N ASN A 112 -12.15 6.38 -31.54
CA ASN A 112 -13.57 6.80 -31.55
C ASN A 112 -13.92 7.68 -30.34
N LYS A 113 -13.35 8.90 -30.27
CA LYS A 113 -13.77 9.91 -29.29
C LYS A 113 -14.98 10.68 -29.81
N GLU A 114 -15.96 10.89 -28.94
CA GLU A 114 -17.18 11.63 -29.24
C GLU A 114 -16.95 13.13 -29.00
N GLU A 115 -17.56 13.98 -29.84
CA GLU A 115 -17.61 15.42 -29.59
C GLU A 115 -18.59 15.72 -28.46
N ALA A 116 -18.18 16.60 -27.54
CA ALA A 116 -19.03 17.04 -26.45
C ALA A 116 -20.25 17.82 -27.00
N LYS A 117 -21.47 17.44 -26.58
CA LYS A 117 -22.65 18.28 -26.82
C LYS A 117 -22.45 19.65 -26.17
N ALA A 118 -22.55 20.71 -26.97
CA ALA A 118 -22.42 22.08 -26.49
C ALA A 118 -23.56 22.44 -25.53
N PHE A 119 -23.27 23.28 -24.54
CA PHE A 119 -24.29 23.86 -23.67
C PHE A 119 -25.12 24.87 -24.47
N ALA A 120 -26.45 24.74 -24.46
CA ALA A 120 -27.36 25.57 -25.25
C ALA A 120 -27.72 26.92 -24.59
N GLY A 121 -27.34 27.12 -23.32
CA GLY A 121 -27.61 28.37 -22.60
C GLY A 121 -26.50 29.41 -22.76
N LYS A 122 -26.66 30.56 -22.10
CA LYS A 122 -25.65 31.62 -22.06
C LYS A 122 -24.40 31.15 -21.30
N VAL A 123 -23.23 31.33 -21.90
CA VAL A 123 -21.92 31.18 -21.26
C VAL A 123 -21.43 32.56 -20.81
N ASP A 124 -21.01 32.70 -19.55
CA ASP A 124 -20.52 33.97 -19.01
C ASP A 124 -19.02 34.18 -19.30
N GLU A 125 -18.22 33.12 -19.31
CA GLU A 125 -16.79 33.21 -19.65
C GLU A 125 -16.22 31.86 -20.15
N GLU A 126 -15.34 31.93 -21.15
CA GLU A 126 -14.66 30.76 -21.74
C GLU A 126 -13.18 30.67 -21.32
N PHE A 127 -12.67 29.43 -21.23
CA PHE A 127 -11.31 29.07 -20.82
C PHE A 127 -10.67 28.06 -21.77
N ASP A 128 -9.35 27.95 -21.76
CA ASP A 128 -8.66 26.84 -22.43
C ASP A 128 -8.77 25.55 -21.60
N LEU A 129 -8.78 25.69 -20.27
CA LEU A 129 -8.87 24.59 -19.33
C LEU A 129 -9.76 24.95 -18.13
N ILE A 130 -10.69 24.05 -17.77
CA ILE A 130 -11.37 24.03 -16.47
C ILE A 130 -10.86 22.84 -15.66
N VAL A 131 -10.47 23.07 -14.41
CA VAL A 131 -10.12 22.05 -13.43
C VAL A 131 -11.15 22.04 -12.31
N VAL A 132 -11.78 20.89 -12.07
CA VAL A 132 -12.80 20.74 -11.01
C VAL A 132 -12.23 19.91 -9.86
N GLY A 133 -12.06 20.54 -8.71
CA GLY A 133 -11.39 20.00 -7.53
C GLY A 133 -9.93 20.44 -7.43
N ALA A 134 -9.50 20.86 -6.24
CA ALA A 134 -8.13 21.33 -5.97
C ALA A 134 -7.33 20.35 -5.10
N GLY A 135 -7.53 19.04 -5.27
CA GLY A 135 -6.65 18.01 -4.72
C GLY A 135 -5.26 18.00 -5.38
N PRO A 136 -4.37 17.06 -4.98
CA PRO A 136 -3.02 16.91 -5.55
C PRO A 136 -2.95 17.06 -7.07
N ALA A 137 -3.77 16.32 -7.81
CA ALA A 137 -3.83 16.44 -9.27
C ALA A 137 -4.37 17.82 -9.72
N GLY A 138 -5.44 18.29 -9.09
CA GLY A 138 -6.17 19.47 -9.55
C GLY A 138 -5.37 20.76 -9.42
N TYR A 139 -4.83 21.05 -8.24
CA TYR A 139 -4.06 22.29 -8.08
C TYR A 139 -2.76 22.26 -8.89
N LEU A 140 -2.11 21.11 -9.01
CA LEU A 140 -0.90 20.98 -9.84
C LEU A 140 -1.24 21.15 -11.32
N ALA A 141 -2.35 20.56 -11.79
CA ALA A 141 -2.79 20.73 -13.18
C ALA A 141 -3.05 22.21 -13.50
N ALA A 142 -3.74 22.93 -12.60
CA ALA A 142 -4.01 24.35 -12.78
C ALA A 142 -2.72 25.19 -12.74
N GLU A 143 -1.82 24.91 -11.78
CA GLU A 143 -0.54 25.60 -11.65
C GLU A 143 0.32 25.44 -12.91
N GLU A 144 0.49 24.21 -13.39
CA GLU A 144 1.31 23.90 -14.57
C GLU A 144 0.67 24.43 -15.85
N ALA A 145 -0.65 24.27 -16.03
CA ALA A 145 -1.37 24.89 -17.16
C ALA A 145 -1.20 26.41 -17.19
N GLY A 146 -1.21 27.03 -16.00
CA GLY A 146 -0.87 28.43 -15.81
C GLY A 146 0.53 28.79 -16.33
N LYS A 147 1.55 28.01 -15.95
CA LYS A 147 2.94 28.22 -16.40
C LYS A 147 3.10 28.08 -17.92
N TYR A 148 2.30 27.23 -18.55
CA TYR A 148 2.26 27.09 -20.02
C TYR A 148 1.44 28.18 -20.74
N GLY A 149 0.84 29.12 -20.00
CA GLY A 149 0.12 30.26 -20.57
C GLY A 149 -1.34 29.99 -20.93
N LEU A 150 -1.91 28.84 -20.54
CA LEU A 150 -3.32 28.53 -20.78
C LEU A 150 -4.22 29.42 -19.92
N LYS A 151 -5.34 29.89 -20.48
CA LYS A 151 -6.38 30.54 -19.65
C LYS A 151 -7.11 29.47 -18.86
N THR A 152 -6.85 29.39 -17.56
CA THR A 152 -7.31 28.28 -16.70
C THR A 152 -8.27 28.75 -15.62
N LEU A 153 -9.36 28.00 -15.43
CA LEU A 153 -10.25 28.12 -14.27
C LEU A 153 -10.08 26.90 -13.37
N ILE A 154 -9.86 27.12 -12.07
CA ILE A 154 -9.94 26.06 -11.05
C ILE A 154 -11.05 26.37 -10.05
N VAL A 155 -11.85 25.33 -9.74
CA VAL A 155 -12.97 25.43 -8.80
C VAL A 155 -12.80 24.43 -7.67
N GLU A 156 -12.89 24.89 -6.43
CA GLU A 156 -12.83 24.06 -5.23
C GLU A 156 -13.89 24.52 -4.22
N LYS A 157 -14.62 23.56 -3.63
CA LYS A 157 -15.74 23.86 -2.74
C LYS A 157 -15.35 24.00 -1.28
N GLU A 158 -14.25 23.39 -0.85
CA GLU A 158 -13.94 23.24 0.57
C GLU A 158 -12.44 23.16 0.85
N PHE A 159 -11.72 22.21 0.25
CA PHE A 159 -10.37 21.84 0.65
C PHE A 159 -9.35 22.15 -0.43
N TRP A 160 -8.71 23.32 -0.35
CA TRP A 160 -7.54 23.63 -1.18
C TRP A 160 -6.39 22.69 -0.83
N GLY A 161 -5.84 21.97 -1.81
CA GLY A 161 -4.96 20.82 -1.59
C GLY A 161 -5.70 19.48 -1.42
N GLY A 162 -7.03 19.50 -1.43
CA GLY A 162 -7.93 18.35 -1.33
C GLY A 162 -7.77 17.54 -0.05
N VAL A 163 -8.22 16.29 -0.12
CA VAL A 163 -8.19 15.33 0.99
C VAL A 163 -6.78 15.19 1.56
N CYS A 164 -5.76 15.03 0.70
CA CYS A 164 -4.41 14.69 1.15
C CYS A 164 -3.80 15.77 2.08
N LEU A 165 -3.99 17.05 1.78
CA LEU A 165 -3.43 18.12 2.60
C LEU A 165 -4.28 18.47 3.82
N ASN A 166 -5.61 18.33 3.74
CA ASN A 166 -6.52 18.82 4.78
C ASN A 166 -6.97 17.75 5.77
N ILE A 167 -7.25 16.53 5.28
CA ILE A 167 -7.94 15.46 6.04
C ILE A 167 -7.44 14.06 5.64
N GLY A 168 -6.14 13.95 5.33
CA GLY A 168 -5.51 12.75 4.80
C GLY A 168 -4.03 12.71 5.13
N CYS A 169 -3.18 12.61 4.11
CA CYS A 169 -1.74 12.39 4.24
C CYS A 169 -1.07 13.34 5.25
N ILE A 170 -1.03 14.64 4.97
CA ILE A 170 -0.28 15.63 5.76
C ILE A 170 -0.67 15.63 7.24
N PRO A 171 -1.96 15.77 7.60
CA PRO A 171 -2.33 15.80 9.01
C PRO A 171 -2.07 14.46 9.69
N THR A 172 -2.27 13.32 9.03
CA THR A 172 -1.93 12.01 9.61
C THR A 172 -0.43 11.90 9.90
N LYS A 173 0.44 12.36 8.98
CA LYS A 173 1.90 12.32 9.19
C LYS A 173 2.35 13.29 10.29
N ALA A 174 1.67 14.44 10.43
CA ALA A 174 1.90 15.37 11.55
C ALA A 174 1.49 14.77 12.91
N LEU A 175 0.38 14.01 12.93
CA LEU A 175 -0.08 13.27 14.10
C LEU A 175 0.93 12.18 14.49
N LEU A 176 1.25 11.27 13.57
CA LEU A 176 2.22 10.18 13.76
C LEU A 176 3.55 10.70 14.30
N ASN A 177 4.11 11.74 13.65
CA ASN A 177 5.36 12.34 14.12
C ASN A 177 5.25 12.85 15.56
N SER A 178 4.14 13.49 15.92
CA SER A 178 3.98 14.03 17.27
C SER A 178 3.76 12.93 18.31
N THR A 179 3.06 11.84 17.96
CA THR A 179 2.91 10.68 18.83
C THR A 179 4.22 9.89 18.98
N HIS A 180 5.09 9.88 17.96
CA HIS A 180 6.44 9.31 18.11
C HIS A 180 7.27 10.00 19.20
N TYR A 181 7.10 11.32 19.39
CA TYR A 181 7.76 12.01 20.51
C TYR A 181 7.17 11.62 21.87
N LEU A 182 5.88 11.28 21.95
CA LEU A 182 5.30 10.74 23.19
C LEU A 182 5.95 9.39 23.52
N GLN A 183 6.01 8.49 22.54
CA GLN A 183 6.67 7.20 22.69
C GLN A 183 8.14 7.33 23.07
N ALA A 184 8.90 8.17 22.35
CA ALA A 184 10.31 8.41 22.65
C ALA A 184 10.54 8.97 24.05
N THR A 185 9.58 9.74 24.59
CA THR A 185 9.66 10.24 25.98
C THR A 185 9.50 9.11 27.00
N GLN A 186 8.62 8.14 26.72
CA GLN A 186 8.41 6.96 27.57
C GLN A 186 9.61 6.00 27.53
N GLU A 187 10.21 5.85 26.36
CA GLU A 187 11.33 4.94 26.10
C GLU A 187 12.70 5.60 26.35
N ALA A 188 12.76 6.90 26.68
CA ALA A 188 14.02 7.66 26.73
C ALA A 188 15.05 7.08 27.72
N GLN A 189 14.60 6.45 28.81
CA GLN A 189 15.49 5.84 29.79
C GLN A 189 16.22 4.62 29.21
N GLU A 190 15.61 3.91 28.26
CA GLU A 190 16.22 2.76 27.57
C GLU A 190 17.42 3.19 26.72
N VAL A 191 17.43 4.45 26.25
CA VAL A 191 18.55 5.04 25.49
C VAL A 191 19.48 5.89 26.36
N GLY A 192 19.40 5.76 27.68
CA GLY A 192 20.33 6.37 28.63
C GLY A 192 19.97 7.77 29.12
N VAL A 193 18.75 8.25 28.88
CA VAL A 193 18.29 9.51 29.46
C VAL A 193 17.99 9.34 30.95
N VAL A 194 18.74 10.05 31.79
CA VAL A 194 18.53 10.05 33.25
C VAL A 194 17.74 11.29 33.65
N TYR A 195 16.50 11.07 34.08
CA TYR A 195 15.64 12.14 34.59
C TYR A 195 16.00 12.51 36.03
N LYS A 196 16.05 13.82 36.33
CA LYS A 196 16.24 14.31 37.71
C LYS A 196 15.05 13.97 38.62
N ASN A 197 13.86 13.91 38.04
CA ASN A 197 12.62 13.53 38.72
C ASN A 197 12.15 12.18 38.15
N ALA A 198 11.99 11.18 39.01
CA ALA A 198 11.63 9.82 38.60
C ALA A 198 10.20 9.68 38.03
N ASN A 199 9.31 10.64 38.32
CA ASN A 199 7.90 10.59 37.91
C ASN A 199 7.65 11.56 36.75
N ILE A 200 7.96 11.15 35.52
CA ILE A 200 7.47 11.85 34.33
C ILE A 200 6.10 11.28 33.98
N GLU A 201 5.06 12.08 34.21
CA GLU A 201 3.69 11.74 33.84
C GLU A 201 3.27 12.55 32.61
N ILE A 202 2.78 11.85 31.58
CA ILE A 202 2.27 12.48 30.37
C ILE A 202 0.80 12.89 30.60
N ASP A 203 0.52 14.19 30.56
CA ASP A 203 -0.84 14.71 30.48
C ASP A 203 -1.37 14.51 29.03
N TYR A 204 -1.93 13.33 28.76
CA TYR A 204 -2.41 12.96 27.42
C TYR A 204 -3.47 13.92 26.89
N LYS A 205 -4.35 14.45 27.75
CA LYS A 205 -5.42 15.36 27.32
C LYS A 205 -4.87 16.70 26.84
N LYS A 206 -3.93 17.30 27.57
CA LYS A 206 -3.27 18.53 27.13
C LYS A 206 -2.36 18.29 25.93
N SER A 207 -1.64 17.17 25.93
CA SER A 207 -0.77 16.77 24.82
C SER A 207 -1.58 16.60 23.53
N TRP A 208 -2.73 15.94 23.58
CA TRP A 208 -3.63 15.76 22.44
C TRP A 208 -4.09 17.10 21.83
N LYS A 209 -4.52 18.05 22.68
CA LYS A 209 -4.89 19.40 22.20
C LYS A 209 -3.72 20.12 21.53
N ALA A 210 -2.51 20.03 22.10
CA ALA A 210 -1.31 20.62 21.51
C ALA A 210 -0.91 19.94 20.19
N ILE A 211 -1.04 18.62 20.11
CA ILE A 211 -0.80 17.81 18.91
C ILE A 211 -1.77 18.24 17.80
N GLN A 212 -3.06 18.40 18.10
CA GLN A 212 -4.06 18.88 17.15
C GLN A 212 -3.75 20.29 16.66
N ALA A 213 -3.39 21.21 17.54
CA ALA A 213 -3.00 22.57 17.17
C ALA A 213 -1.75 22.60 16.25
N LYS A 214 -0.73 21.76 16.55
CA LYS A 214 0.45 21.63 15.69
C LYS A 214 0.10 21.07 14.31
N LYS A 215 -0.73 20.03 14.26
CA LYS A 215 -1.25 19.45 13.00
C LYS A 215 -1.99 20.53 12.19
N ASP A 216 -2.88 21.30 12.81
CA ASP A 216 -3.61 22.39 12.15
C ASP A 216 -2.67 23.48 11.60
N ALA A 217 -1.61 23.82 12.32
CA ALA A 217 -0.60 24.77 11.85
C ALA A 217 0.14 24.26 10.60
N VAL A 218 0.52 22.97 10.58
CA VAL A 218 1.16 22.33 9.41
C VAL A 218 0.23 22.34 8.20
N VAL A 219 -1.05 21.95 8.39
CA VAL A 219 -2.06 22.00 7.32
C VAL A 219 -2.22 23.42 6.80
N LYS A 220 -2.38 24.41 7.68
CA LYS A 220 -2.54 25.82 7.31
C LYS A 220 -1.36 26.34 6.49
N GLN A 221 -0.13 26.00 6.87
CA GLN A 221 1.07 26.41 6.14
C GLN A 221 1.08 25.84 4.71
N ILE A 222 0.83 24.54 4.57
CA ILE A 222 0.89 23.86 3.27
C ILE A 222 -0.27 24.31 2.36
N VAL A 223 -1.48 24.41 2.89
CA VAL A 223 -2.65 24.92 2.14
C VAL A 223 -2.43 26.38 1.73
N GLY A 224 -1.82 27.20 2.59
CA GLY A 224 -1.41 28.55 2.24
C GLY A 224 -0.43 28.58 1.07
N GLY A 225 0.54 27.66 1.05
CA GLY A 225 1.48 27.47 -0.06
C GLY A 225 0.76 27.17 -1.38
N VAL A 226 -0.19 26.22 -1.39
CA VAL A 226 -0.99 25.89 -2.59
C VAL A 226 -1.75 27.12 -3.11
N LYS A 227 -2.37 27.89 -2.22
CA LYS A 227 -3.06 29.13 -2.61
C LYS A 227 -2.11 30.17 -3.22
N LEU A 228 -0.84 30.19 -2.82
CA LEU A 228 0.16 31.08 -3.43
C LEU A 228 0.58 30.60 -4.82
N LEU A 229 0.74 29.29 -5.03
CA LEU A 229 1.09 28.71 -6.35
C LEU A 229 0.05 29.03 -7.43
N LEU A 230 -1.23 29.12 -7.04
CA LEU A 230 -2.34 29.44 -7.94
C LEU A 230 -2.50 30.94 -8.22
N LYS A 231 -1.72 31.82 -7.59
CA LYS A 231 -1.74 33.27 -7.89
C LYS A 231 -0.93 33.57 -9.15
N GLN A 232 -1.43 33.14 -10.29
CA GLN A 232 -0.85 33.41 -11.61
C GLN A 232 -1.82 34.25 -12.45
N PRO A 233 -1.35 35.14 -13.35
CA PRO A 233 -2.22 36.06 -14.10
C PRO A 233 -3.31 35.39 -14.95
N ASN A 234 -3.05 34.18 -15.42
CA ASN A 234 -3.92 33.40 -16.30
C ASN A 234 -4.73 32.30 -15.58
N ILE A 235 -4.63 32.22 -14.25
CA ILE A 235 -5.44 31.31 -13.43
C ILE A 235 -6.54 32.11 -12.75
N LYS A 236 -7.79 31.74 -13.01
CA LYS A 236 -8.95 32.16 -12.23
C LYS A 236 -9.26 31.10 -11.18
N VAL A 237 -9.40 31.55 -9.93
CA VAL A 237 -9.74 30.70 -8.78
C VAL A 237 -11.16 31.01 -8.33
N ILE A 238 -12.00 29.98 -8.19
CA ILE A 238 -13.35 30.12 -7.60
C ILE A 238 -13.48 29.17 -6.41
N GLU A 239 -13.82 29.73 -5.25
CA GLU A 239 -14.28 28.96 -4.10
C GLU A 239 -15.79 28.74 -4.23
N GLY A 240 -16.21 27.54 -4.59
CA GLY A 240 -17.61 27.25 -4.89
C GLY A 240 -17.86 25.80 -5.32
N THR A 241 -19.12 25.42 -5.41
CA THR A 241 -19.51 24.09 -5.88
C THR A 241 -19.75 24.11 -7.38
N ALA A 242 -18.97 23.31 -8.12
CA ALA A 242 -19.18 23.10 -9.55
C ALA A 242 -20.34 22.13 -9.81
N GLU A 243 -21.27 22.56 -10.64
CA GLU A 243 -22.33 21.72 -11.21
C GLU A 243 -22.10 21.60 -12.72
N PHE A 244 -21.92 20.39 -13.24
CA PHE A 244 -21.85 20.22 -14.70
C PHE A 244 -23.21 20.50 -15.33
N VAL A 245 -23.22 21.32 -16.38
CA VAL A 245 -24.41 21.62 -17.20
C VAL A 245 -24.26 21.14 -18.66
N ALA A 246 -23.03 20.80 -19.05
CA ALA A 246 -22.66 20.01 -20.21
C ALA A 246 -21.28 19.38 -19.94
N ALA A 247 -20.80 18.43 -20.75
CA ALA A 247 -19.50 17.80 -20.52
C ALA A 247 -18.35 18.82 -20.40
N LYS A 248 -18.39 19.91 -21.19
CA LYS A 248 -17.38 20.98 -21.19
C LYS A 248 -17.86 22.31 -20.60
N ALA A 249 -18.92 22.29 -19.80
CA ALA A 249 -19.43 23.49 -19.15
C ALA A 249 -19.90 23.22 -17.72
N ILE A 250 -19.52 24.10 -16.80
CA ILE A 250 -19.90 24.06 -15.39
C ILE A 250 -20.62 25.34 -14.99
N LYS A 251 -21.50 25.23 -14.00
CA LYS A 251 -22.14 26.34 -13.32
C LYS A 251 -21.55 26.46 -11.91
N VAL A 252 -21.18 27.67 -11.51
CA VAL A 252 -20.73 28.00 -10.15
C VAL A 252 -21.34 29.34 -9.77
N ASP A 253 -22.04 29.39 -8.63
CA ASP A 253 -22.71 30.59 -8.11
C ASP A 253 -23.59 31.32 -9.14
N GLY A 254 -24.31 30.55 -9.94
CA GLY A 254 -25.23 31.09 -10.95
C GLY A 254 -24.59 31.45 -12.30
N LYS A 255 -23.27 31.49 -12.40
CA LYS A 255 -22.54 31.77 -13.65
C LYS A 255 -22.11 30.50 -14.36
N VAL A 256 -22.15 30.50 -15.69
CA VAL A 256 -21.74 29.37 -16.52
C VAL A 256 -20.37 29.63 -17.15
N TYR A 257 -19.48 28.66 -17.00
CA TYR A 257 -18.13 28.67 -17.55
C TYR A 257 -17.96 27.48 -18.50
N SER A 258 -17.36 27.71 -19.67
CA SER A 258 -17.03 26.64 -20.63
C SER A 258 -15.52 26.58 -20.88
N ALA A 259 -15.04 25.43 -21.37
CA ALA A 259 -13.65 25.30 -21.78
C ALA A 259 -13.43 24.34 -22.94
N LYS A 260 -12.30 24.52 -23.64
CA LYS A 260 -11.83 23.53 -24.64
C LYS A 260 -11.49 22.20 -23.98
N ASN A 261 -10.85 22.23 -22.81
CA ASN A 261 -10.48 21.05 -22.04
C ASN A 261 -11.06 21.11 -20.61
N VAL A 262 -11.39 19.95 -20.06
CA VAL A 262 -11.81 19.78 -18.67
C VAL A 262 -10.97 18.71 -18.01
N ILE A 263 -10.46 18.98 -16.80
CA ILE A 263 -9.85 18.00 -15.92
C ILE A 263 -10.75 17.83 -14.70
N LEU A 264 -11.35 16.65 -14.56
CA LEU A 264 -12.07 16.25 -13.36
C LEU A 264 -11.08 15.67 -12.34
N ALA A 265 -10.86 16.40 -11.24
CA ALA A 265 -9.93 16.08 -10.16
C ALA A 265 -10.63 16.09 -8.78
N THR A 266 -11.88 15.67 -8.76
CA THR A 266 -12.81 15.67 -7.61
C THR A 266 -12.48 14.61 -6.55
N GLY A 267 -11.60 13.67 -6.89
CA GLY A 267 -11.06 12.68 -5.97
C GLY A 267 -12.10 11.69 -5.44
N SER A 268 -12.01 11.40 -4.14
CA SER A 268 -12.78 10.37 -3.46
C SER A 268 -13.21 10.79 -2.05
N VAL A 269 -14.17 10.06 -1.48
CA VAL A 269 -14.65 10.20 -0.10
C VAL A 269 -14.60 8.86 0.64
N SER A 270 -14.62 8.89 1.97
CA SER A 270 -14.66 7.67 2.79
C SER A 270 -15.95 6.88 2.53
N ARG A 271 -15.82 5.56 2.36
CA ARG A 271 -16.97 4.66 2.30
C ARG A 271 -17.62 4.58 3.69
N LYS A 272 -18.94 4.75 3.74
CA LYS A 272 -19.73 4.52 4.94
C LYS A 272 -20.31 3.10 4.91
N LEU A 273 -20.41 2.48 6.09
CA LEU A 273 -21.22 1.27 6.26
C LEU A 273 -22.70 1.63 6.32
N ASN A 274 -23.51 0.89 5.57
CA ASN A 274 -24.97 0.98 5.57
C ASN A 274 -25.56 -0.26 6.26
N LEU A 275 -25.29 -0.38 7.57
CA LEU A 275 -25.77 -1.45 8.44
C LEU A 275 -26.72 -0.87 9.50
N PRO A 276 -27.61 -1.67 10.11
CA PRO A 276 -28.53 -1.20 11.15
C PRO A 276 -27.84 -0.32 12.20
N GLY A 277 -28.44 0.84 12.47
CA GLY A 277 -27.98 1.80 13.47
C GLY A 277 -26.83 2.73 13.06
N PHE A 278 -26.12 2.45 11.96
CA PHE A 278 -24.99 3.28 11.53
C PHE A 278 -25.39 4.69 11.10
N ASP A 279 -26.51 4.87 10.38
CA ASP A 279 -26.98 6.20 9.97
C ASP A 279 -27.18 7.13 11.16
N LYS A 280 -27.91 6.66 12.18
CA LYS A 280 -28.10 7.38 13.46
C LYS A 280 -26.78 7.61 14.19
N ALA A 281 -25.84 6.67 14.12
CA ALA A 281 -24.54 6.81 14.75
C ALA A 281 -23.67 7.88 14.06
N TYR A 282 -23.74 8.00 12.72
CA TYR A 282 -23.08 9.08 11.99
C TYR A 282 -23.69 10.45 12.31
N GLU A 283 -25.03 10.54 12.36
CA GLU A 283 -25.74 11.78 12.71
C GLU A 283 -25.33 12.29 14.10
N LYS A 284 -25.16 11.37 15.07
CA LYS A 284 -24.72 11.68 16.44
C LYS A 284 -23.20 11.86 16.58
N GLY A 285 -22.43 11.66 15.52
CA GLY A 285 -20.97 11.73 15.56
C GLY A 285 -20.28 10.61 16.35
N ILE A 286 -20.97 9.50 16.62
CA ILE A 286 -20.40 8.31 17.28
C ILE A 286 -19.66 7.45 16.25
N ALA A 287 -20.33 7.14 15.13
CA ALA A 287 -19.65 6.56 13.98
C ALA A 287 -18.99 7.70 13.19
N ILE A 288 -17.69 7.57 12.93
CA ILE A 288 -16.89 8.60 12.29
C ILE A 288 -16.12 8.04 11.11
N THR A 289 -15.61 8.94 10.28
CA THR A 289 -14.68 8.62 9.18
C THR A 289 -13.30 9.18 9.51
N SER A 290 -12.31 8.91 8.65
CA SER A 290 -10.97 9.48 8.78
C SER A 290 -10.98 11.01 8.89
N ARG A 291 -11.96 11.70 8.27
CA ARG A 291 -12.11 13.16 8.36
C ARG A 291 -12.22 13.65 9.80
N SER A 292 -13.04 12.97 10.62
CA SER A 292 -13.22 13.36 12.02
C SER A 292 -12.13 12.76 12.91
N ALA A 293 -11.67 11.53 12.62
CA ALA A 293 -10.59 10.91 13.39
C ALA A 293 -9.28 11.71 13.30
N ILE A 294 -8.98 12.33 12.16
CA ILE A 294 -7.81 13.20 12.01
C ILE A 294 -8.00 14.54 12.73
N ASN A 295 -9.23 15.04 12.81
CA ASN A 295 -9.56 16.36 13.38
C ASN A 295 -10.30 16.28 14.72
N MET A 296 -10.05 15.21 15.48
CA MET A 296 -10.66 14.97 16.79
C MET A 296 -10.09 15.93 17.84
N GLN A 297 -10.81 17.00 18.18
CA GLN A 297 -10.31 18.04 19.10
C GLN A 297 -10.36 17.58 20.57
N ASP A 298 -11.41 16.85 20.94
CA ASP A 298 -11.56 16.27 22.27
C ASP A 298 -10.78 14.97 22.38
N TYR A 299 -10.15 14.73 23.53
CA TYR A 299 -9.41 13.49 23.77
C TYR A 299 -10.39 12.32 24.01
N PRO A 300 -10.43 11.29 23.15
CA PRO A 300 -11.27 10.13 23.38
C PRO A 300 -10.59 9.16 24.36
N SER A 301 -11.37 8.50 25.22
CA SER A 301 -10.82 7.47 26.12
C SER A 301 -10.72 6.10 25.44
N SER A 302 -11.52 5.86 24.40
CA SER A 302 -11.50 4.62 23.61
C SER A 302 -11.98 4.85 22.17
N LEU A 303 -11.46 4.02 21.26
CA LEU A 303 -11.76 4.05 19.83
C LEU A 303 -11.89 2.63 19.29
N ASN A 304 -13.02 2.32 18.66
CA ASN A 304 -13.15 1.15 17.80
C ASN A 304 -12.81 1.54 16.35
N ILE A 305 -12.11 0.68 15.62
CA ILE A 305 -11.76 0.88 14.22
C ILE A 305 -12.27 -0.31 13.42
N ILE A 306 -13.11 -0.06 12.41
CA ILE A 306 -13.61 -1.08 11.49
C ILE A 306 -12.78 -1.02 10.21
N GLY A 307 -12.06 -2.09 9.92
CA GLY A 307 -11.16 -2.21 8.78
C GLY A 307 -9.70 -1.95 9.13
N ALA A 308 -8.85 -2.95 8.92
CA ALA A 308 -7.41 -2.94 9.14
C ALA A 308 -6.62 -2.66 7.83
N GLY A 309 -7.14 -1.73 7.02
CA GLY A 309 -6.41 -1.16 5.89
C GLY A 309 -5.46 -0.04 6.34
N VAL A 310 -4.73 0.55 5.39
CA VAL A 310 -3.71 1.60 5.63
C VAL A 310 -4.17 2.69 6.60
N ILE A 311 -5.32 3.33 6.33
CA ILE A 311 -5.86 4.42 7.16
C ILE A 311 -6.20 3.91 8.57
N GLY A 312 -6.79 2.73 8.68
CA GLY A 312 -7.20 2.15 9.95
C GLY A 312 -6.01 1.87 10.86
N LEU A 313 -4.90 1.37 10.30
CA LEU A 313 -3.68 1.04 11.05
C LEU A 313 -2.87 2.29 11.43
N GLU A 314 -2.74 3.27 10.53
CA GLU A 314 -2.10 4.55 10.87
C GLU A 314 -2.88 5.24 12.01
N MET A 315 -4.22 5.22 11.96
CA MET A 315 -5.04 5.75 13.06
C MET A 315 -4.93 4.90 14.32
N ALA A 316 -4.90 3.57 14.21
CA ALA A 316 -4.72 2.70 15.37
C ALA A 316 -3.46 3.10 16.16
N GLN A 317 -2.35 3.30 15.47
CA GLN A 317 -1.09 3.71 16.10
C GLN A 317 -1.15 5.12 16.67
N VAL A 318 -1.65 6.12 15.92
CA VAL A 318 -1.79 7.50 16.43
C VAL A 318 -2.55 7.52 17.76
N TYR A 319 -3.68 6.82 17.81
CA TYR A 319 -4.54 6.82 18.99
C TYR A 319 -3.94 5.99 20.13
N SER A 320 -3.41 4.80 19.86
CA SER A 320 -2.84 3.93 20.90
C SER A 320 -1.59 4.56 21.54
N THR A 321 -0.70 5.14 20.74
CA THR A 321 0.47 5.87 21.24
C THR A 321 0.09 7.14 22.02
N ALA A 322 -1.08 7.73 21.74
CA ALA A 322 -1.66 8.81 22.55
C ALA A 322 -2.42 8.30 23.81
N GLY A 323 -2.25 7.04 24.19
CA GLY A 323 -2.84 6.43 25.39
C GLY A 323 -4.33 6.08 25.27
N VAL A 324 -4.91 6.12 24.07
CA VAL A 324 -6.31 5.76 23.83
C VAL A 324 -6.45 4.25 23.71
N LYS A 325 -7.49 3.67 24.31
CA LYS A 325 -7.79 2.23 24.15
C LYS A 325 -8.31 1.97 22.74
N VAL A 326 -7.57 1.22 21.94
CA VAL A 326 -7.93 0.95 20.53
C VAL A 326 -8.29 -0.52 20.32
N ASN A 327 -9.45 -0.75 19.70
CA ASN A 327 -9.83 -2.06 19.17
C ASN A 327 -9.93 -1.97 17.65
N VAL A 328 -9.35 -2.92 16.92
CA VAL A 328 -9.44 -3.03 15.46
C VAL A 328 -10.24 -4.28 15.11
N ILE A 329 -11.33 -4.09 14.37
CA ILE A 329 -12.23 -5.15 13.92
C ILE A 329 -12.00 -5.36 12.42
N GLN A 330 -11.58 -6.56 12.06
CA GLN A 330 -11.24 -6.96 10.69
C GLN A 330 -12.02 -8.21 10.30
N ASN A 331 -12.65 -8.18 9.12
CA ASN A 331 -13.48 -9.28 8.63
C ASN A 331 -12.67 -10.46 8.08
N THR A 332 -11.39 -10.26 7.78
CA THR A 332 -10.44 -11.30 7.36
C THR A 332 -9.56 -11.74 8.53
N ASP A 333 -8.74 -12.76 8.29
CA ASP A 333 -7.76 -13.31 9.23
C ASP A 333 -6.47 -12.48 9.35
N SER A 334 -6.32 -11.45 8.53
CA SER A 334 -5.09 -10.64 8.43
C SER A 334 -5.37 -9.17 8.13
N ILE A 335 -4.39 -8.32 8.43
CA ILE A 335 -4.35 -6.90 8.05
C ILE A 335 -3.79 -6.74 6.63
N LEU A 336 -4.00 -5.57 6.00
CA LEU A 336 -3.35 -5.21 4.73
C LEU A 336 -3.40 -6.35 3.69
N THR A 337 -4.60 -6.89 3.43
CA THR A 337 -4.80 -8.15 2.72
C THR A 337 -4.24 -8.18 1.30
N ASP A 338 -4.00 -7.02 0.71
CA ASP A 338 -3.57 -6.85 -0.68
C ASP A 338 -2.09 -6.49 -0.74
N GLY A 339 -1.29 -7.31 -1.44
CA GLY A 339 0.06 -6.92 -1.88
C GLY A 339 1.18 -6.90 -0.83
N ILE A 340 0.89 -7.07 0.46
CA ILE A 340 1.92 -7.06 1.53
C ILE A 340 2.29 -8.49 1.97
N SER A 341 3.56 -8.79 2.20
CA SER A 341 4.02 -10.11 2.64
C SER A 341 3.51 -10.47 4.04
N LEU A 342 3.27 -11.77 4.29
CA LEU A 342 2.79 -12.26 5.59
C LEU A 342 3.76 -11.91 6.73
N ALA A 343 5.07 -11.92 6.47
CA ALA A 343 6.08 -11.55 7.44
C ALA A 343 5.92 -10.09 7.90
N ILE A 344 5.69 -9.16 6.98
CA ILE A 344 5.48 -7.74 7.30
C ILE A 344 4.17 -7.56 8.08
N ARG A 345 3.09 -8.23 7.67
CA ARG A 345 1.80 -8.17 8.36
C ARG A 345 1.92 -8.65 9.81
N LYS A 346 2.58 -9.80 10.03
CA LYS A 346 2.81 -10.36 11.37
C LYS A 346 3.66 -9.40 12.22
N ALA A 347 4.74 -8.87 11.68
CA ALA A 347 5.60 -7.93 12.38
C ALA A 347 4.83 -6.66 12.82
N LEU A 348 4.02 -6.08 11.93
CA LEU A 348 3.21 -4.91 12.25
C LEU A 348 2.11 -5.22 13.28
N ILE A 349 1.45 -6.38 13.22
CA ILE A 349 0.47 -6.80 14.23
C ILE A 349 1.13 -6.86 15.61
N THR A 350 2.24 -7.61 15.73
CA THR A 350 2.99 -7.73 16.99
C THR A 350 3.39 -6.35 17.54
N ARG A 351 3.86 -5.46 16.67
CA ARG A 351 4.22 -4.10 17.03
C ARG A 351 3.04 -3.31 17.59
N LEU A 352 1.90 -3.31 16.89
CA LEU A 352 0.71 -2.56 17.32
C LEU A 352 0.06 -3.15 18.57
N GLU A 353 0.13 -4.47 18.77
CA GLU A 353 -0.31 -5.12 20.00
C GLU A 353 0.57 -4.73 21.20
N LYS A 354 1.89 -4.62 21.00
CA LYS A 354 2.81 -4.07 22.01
C LYS A 354 2.46 -2.61 22.36
N ASP A 355 2.01 -1.83 21.38
CA ASP A 355 1.52 -0.46 21.56
C ASP A 355 0.08 -0.41 22.14
N GLY A 356 -0.52 -1.56 22.51
CA GLY A 356 -1.81 -1.63 23.21
C GLY A 356 -3.05 -1.74 22.32
N VAL A 357 -2.89 -1.96 21.01
CA VAL A 357 -3.99 -2.21 20.08
C VAL A 357 -4.51 -3.65 20.25
N LYS A 358 -5.83 -3.83 20.27
CA LYS A 358 -6.45 -5.17 20.27
C LYS A 358 -7.07 -5.50 18.91
N PHE A 359 -6.68 -6.61 18.31
CA PHE A 359 -7.24 -7.06 17.03
C PHE A 359 -8.35 -8.11 17.22
N TYR A 360 -9.40 -7.97 16.42
CA TYR A 360 -10.50 -8.91 16.28
C TYR A 360 -10.58 -9.31 14.81
N PHE A 361 -9.87 -10.37 14.44
CA PHE A 361 -9.88 -10.96 13.10
C PHE A 361 -11.10 -11.84 12.88
N ASN A 362 -11.38 -12.22 11.62
CA ASN A 362 -12.53 -13.03 11.21
C ASN A 362 -13.84 -12.53 11.84
N SER A 363 -13.98 -11.20 11.91
CA SER A 363 -15.01 -10.52 12.68
C SER A 363 -15.91 -9.68 11.78
N GLN A 364 -17.18 -10.07 11.65
CA GLN A 364 -18.17 -9.41 10.81
C GLN A 364 -19.03 -8.45 11.63
N VAL A 365 -18.92 -7.15 11.36
CA VAL A 365 -19.78 -6.12 11.95
C VAL A 365 -21.24 -6.31 11.51
N LYS A 366 -22.18 -6.21 12.46
CA LYS A 366 -23.62 -6.40 12.21
C LYS A 366 -24.44 -5.14 12.45
N GLU A 367 -24.24 -4.45 13.57
CA GLU A 367 -25.12 -3.38 14.02
C GLU A 367 -24.38 -2.38 14.94
N MET A 368 -24.88 -1.15 14.98
CA MET A 368 -24.46 -0.12 15.93
C MET A 368 -25.62 0.27 16.88
N LYS A 369 -25.47 0.05 18.20
CA LYS A 369 -26.45 0.42 19.24
C LYS A 369 -25.92 1.53 20.13
N GLY A 370 -26.16 2.79 19.75
CA GLY A 370 -25.54 3.93 20.45
C GLY A 370 -24.02 3.85 20.31
N LYS A 371 -23.29 3.71 21.43
CA LYS A 371 -21.83 3.54 21.49
C LYS A 371 -21.36 2.07 21.38
N LYS A 372 -22.29 1.11 21.37
CA LYS A 372 -21.99 -0.33 21.36
C LYS A 372 -21.96 -0.89 19.93
N LEU A 373 -20.80 -1.41 19.52
CA LEU A 373 -20.56 -2.05 18.25
C LEU A 373 -20.81 -3.55 18.39
N LEU A 374 -21.81 -4.06 17.68
CA LEU A 374 -22.14 -5.48 17.66
C LEU A 374 -21.52 -6.12 16.42
N PHE A 375 -20.80 -7.22 16.63
CA PHE A 375 -20.15 -8.00 15.59
C PHE A 375 -20.14 -9.48 15.94
N GLU A 376 -19.97 -10.32 14.93
CA GLU A 376 -19.83 -11.75 15.08
C GLU A 376 -18.37 -12.13 14.83
N SER A 377 -17.78 -12.94 15.70
CA SER A 377 -16.38 -13.36 15.63
C SER A 377 -16.34 -14.86 15.90
N ASN A 378 -15.87 -15.64 14.91
CA ASN A 378 -15.85 -17.11 14.98
C ASN A 378 -17.23 -17.73 15.32
N GLY A 379 -18.32 -17.17 14.80
CA GLY A 379 -19.68 -17.63 15.07
C GLY A 379 -20.30 -17.15 16.38
N GLU A 380 -19.55 -16.42 17.22
CA GLU A 380 -20.03 -15.88 18.49
C GLU A 380 -20.36 -14.39 18.38
N ALA A 381 -21.51 -13.99 18.91
CA ALA A 381 -21.88 -12.58 19.01
C ALA A 381 -21.05 -11.88 20.11
N LYS A 382 -20.40 -10.78 19.74
CA LYS A 382 -19.59 -9.92 20.62
C LYS A 382 -20.07 -8.48 20.57
N GLU A 383 -19.78 -7.75 21.64
CA GLU A 383 -20.09 -6.34 21.79
C GLU A 383 -18.86 -5.59 22.31
N LEU A 384 -18.57 -4.44 21.71
CA LEU A 384 -17.55 -3.51 22.19
C LEU A 384 -18.13 -2.10 22.31
N GLU A 385 -17.94 -1.47 23.46
CA GLU A 385 -18.32 -0.07 23.68
C GLU A 385 -17.09 0.84 23.60
N ALA A 386 -17.20 1.93 22.84
CA ALA A 386 -16.17 2.95 22.73
C ALA A 386 -16.76 4.36 22.60
N ASP A 387 -15.96 5.39 22.88
CA ASP A 387 -16.40 6.78 22.69
C ASP A 387 -16.75 7.07 21.21
N TYR A 388 -15.95 6.51 20.30
CA TYR A 388 -16.13 6.62 18.86
C TYR A 388 -15.86 5.30 18.15
N THR A 389 -16.46 5.14 16.96
CA THR A 389 -16.19 4.05 16.03
C THR A 389 -15.75 4.62 14.67
N LEU A 390 -14.47 4.50 14.34
CA LEU A 390 -13.92 4.85 13.03
C LEU A 390 -14.26 3.78 11.99
N VAL A 391 -14.94 4.18 10.93
CA VAL A 391 -15.20 3.35 9.76
C VAL A 391 -14.13 3.61 8.70
N SER A 392 -13.26 2.62 8.47
CA SER A 392 -12.11 2.68 7.55
C SER A 392 -12.13 1.53 6.53
N VAL A 393 -13.27 1.34 5.85
CA VAL A 393 -13.53 0.23 4.92
C VAL A 393 -13.36 0.61 3.44
N GLY A 394 -12.46 1.55 3.16
CA GLY A 394 -12.14 2.01 1.81
C GLY A 394 -12.78 3.36 1.43
N ARG A 395 -12.65 3.70 0.14
CA ARG A 395 -13.02 5.00 -0.42
C ARG A 395 -13.89 4.83 -1.67
N VAL A 396 -14.61 5.87 -2.05
CA VAL A 396 -15.52 5.90 -3.21
C VAL A 396 -15.27 7.18 -4.01
N THR A 397 -15.24 7.07 -5.33
CA THR A 397 -14.98 8.19 -6.25
C THR A 397 -16.14 9.20 -6.26
N VAL A 398 -15.84 10.46 -6.61
CA VAL A 398 -16.85 11.52 -6.69
C VAL A 398 -16.94 12.04 -8.13
N SER A 399 -17.94 11.59 -8.90
CA SER A 399 -18.02 11.92 -10.33
C SER A 399 -18.83 13.17 -10.67
N LEU A 400 -19.57 13.76 -9.72
CA LEU A 400 -20.45 14.93 -9.93
C LEU A 400 -21.53 14.75 -11.02
N GLY A 401 -22.00 13.51 -11.24
CA GLY A 401 -23.13 13.25 -12.15
C GLY A 401 -22.80 13.45 -13.63
N VAL A 402 -21.52 13.34 -13.99
CA VAL A 402 -21.04 13.53 -15.37
C VAL A 402 -21.54 12.47 -16.36
N ASP A 403 -22.06 11.35 -15.85
CA ASP A 403 -22.76 10.30 -16.62
C ASP A 403 -23.91 10.88 -17.46
N LYS A 404 -24.62 11.89 -16.92
CA LYS A 404 -25.72 12.58 -17.62
C LYS A 404 -25.29 13.29 -18.90
N PHE A 405 -23.98 13.51 -19.08
CA PHE A 405 -23.40 14.19 -20.23
C PHE A 405 -22.64 13.24 -21.17
N GLY A 406 -22.91 11.93 -21.08
CA GLY A 406 -22.40 10.92 -22.00
C GLY A 406 -21.03 10.35 -21.62
N ILE A 407 -20.48 10.71 -20.46
CA ILE A 407 -19.23 10.14 -19.96
C ILE A 407 -19.48 8.71 -19.46
N LYS A 408 -18.69 7.76 -19.96
CA LYS A 408 -18.86 6.32 -19.68
C LYS A 408 -18.23 5.93 -18.35
N PHE A 409 -18.86 4.96 -17.70
CA PHE A 409 -18.43 4.36 -16.44
C PHE A 409 -18.24 2.86 -16.62
N ASP A 410 -17.35 2.27 -15.84
CA ASP A 410 -17.20 0.82 -15.76
C ASP A 410 -18.28 0.19 -14.88
N GLU A 411 -18.30 -1.13 -14.83
CA GLU A 411 -19.26 -1.92 -14.04
C GLU A 411 -19.19 -1.63 -12.52
N ARG A 412 -18.10 -1.02 -12.05
CA ARG A 412 -17.89 -0.63 -10.65
C ARG A 412 -18.35 0.80 -10.37
N GLY A 413 -18.88 1.51 -11.37
CA GLY A 413 -19.29 2.90 -11.26
C GLY A 413 -18.11 3.87 -11.22
N VAL A 414 -16.98 3.52 -11.84
CA VAL A 414 -15.80 4.38 -11.99
C VAL A 414 -15.74 4.95 -13.40
N ILE A 415 -15.31 6.21 -13.55
CA ILE A 415 -15.15 6.85 -14.86
C ILE A 415 -14.11 6.08 -15.69
N GLN A 416 -14.47 5.72 -16.92
CA GLN A 416 -13.55 5.10 -17.86
C GLN A 416 -12.64 6.15 -18.50
N VAL A 417 -11.34 5.85 -18.49
CA VAL A 417 -10.31 6.65 -19.15
C VAL A 417 -9.39 5.74 -19.97
N ASP A 418 -8.82 6.31 -21.04
CA ASP A 418 -7.73 5.69 -21.80
C ASP A 418 -6.37 5.82 -21.07
N ASP A 419 -5.29 5.35 -21.71
CA ASP A 419 -3.92 5.43 -21.16
C ASP A 419 -3.42 6.89 -21.02
N ASN A 420 -4.12 7.86 -21.61
CA ASN A 420 -3.86 9.29 -21.50
C ASN A 420 -4.75 9.98 -20.46
N PHE A 421 -5.49 9.20 -19.67
CA PHE A 421 -6.46 9.68 -18.69
C PHE A 421 -7.65 10.45 -19.29
N GLU A 422 -7.87 10.30 -20.60
CA GLU A 422 -8.97 10.95 -21.33
C GLU A 422 -10.19 10.02 -21.40
N THR A 423 -11.38 10.58 -21.22
CA THR A 423 -12.63 9.84 -21.31
C THR A 423 -13.03 9.59 -22.77
N ASN A 424 -14.22 9.01 -22.98
CA ASN A 424 -14.81 8.90 -24.32
C ASN A 424 -15.17 10.27 -24.96
N ILE A 425 -15.18 11.36 -24.19
CA ILE A 425 -15.42 12.71 -24.69
C ILE A 425 -14.07 13.41 -24.91
N ALA A 426 -13.80 13.82 -26.15
CA ALA A 426 -12.55 14.48 -26.51
C ALA A 426 -12.31 15.74 -25.66
N GLY A 427 -11.14 15.91 -25.07
CA GLY A 427 -10.76 17.02 -24.20
C GLY A 427 -11.38 16.96 -22.79
N PHE A 428 -11.99 15.85 -22.38
CA PHE A 428 -12.42 15.63 -21.00
C PHE A 428 -11.57 14.53 -20.36
N TYR A 429 -10.83 14.91 -19.31
CA TYR A 429 -9.90 14.06 -18.59
C TYR A 429 -10.37 13.81 -17.16
N ALA A 430 -10.00 12.65 -16.59
CA ALA A 430 -10.28 12.32 -15.20
C ALA A 430 -9.00 11.80 -14.50
N VAL A 431 -8.54 12.52 -13.48
CA VAL A 431 -7.22 12.33 -12.85
C VAL A 431 -7.31 12.21 -11.32
N GLY A 432 -6.35 11.51 -10.74
CA GLY A 432 -6.32 11.15 -9.33
C GLY A 432 -7.41 10.13 -8.98
N ASP A 433 -7.84 10.11 -7.72
CA ASP A 433 -8.72 9.05 -7.20
C ASP A 433 -10.02 8.86 -7.99
N VAL A 434 -10.52 9.87 -8.72
CA VAL A 434 -11.80 9.80 -9.44
C VAL A 434 -11.81 8.74 -10.55
N ASN A 435 -10.63 8.40 -11.10
CA ASN A 435 -10.48 7.31 -12.09
C ASN A 435 -10.17 5.94 -11.44
N ALA A 436 -9.99 5.91 -10.11
CA ALA A 436 -9.69 4.74 -9.30
C ALA A 436 -8.54 3.82 -9.77
N GLN A 437 -7.65 4.28 -10.66
CA GLN A 437 -6.52 3.45 -11.12
C GLN A 437 -5.55 3.14 -9.97
N LYS A 438 -5.11 4.19 -9.26
CA LYS A 438 -4.39 4.11 -7.98
C LYS A 438 -4.70 5.35 -7.14
N MET A 439 -5.31 5.16 -5.97
CA MET A 439 -5.72 6.26 -5.08
C MET A 439 -4.55 6.75 -4.21
N LEU A 440 -3.51 7.28 -4.86
CA LEU A 440 -2.28 7.77 -4.24
C LEU A 440 -1.95 9.18 -4.72
N ALA A 441 -1.53 10.06 -3.81
CA ALA A 441 -1.31 11.47 -4.12
C ALA A 441 -0.20 11.69 -5.17
N HIS A 442 0.89 10.94 -5.11
CA HIS A 442 1.98 11.01 -6.09
C HIS A 442 1.59 10.47 -7.46
N VAL A 443 0.67 9.50 -7.53
CA VAL A 443 0.06 9.09 -8.81
C VAL A 443 -0.79 10.22 -9.37
N ALA A 444 -1.59 10.88 -8.52
CA ALA A 444 -2.41 12.02 -8.92
C ALA A 444 -1.56 13.18 -9.47
N TYR A 445 -0.41 13.49 -8.86
CA TYR A 445 0.55 14.47 -9.41
C TYR A 445 1.07 14.06 -10.80
N SER A 446 1.49 12.81 -10.95
CA SER A 446 2.00 12.29 -12.23
C SER A 446 0.95 12.36 -13.34
N GLN A 447 -0.29 11.96 -13.05
CA GLN A 447 -1.41 12.03 -14.00
C GLN A 447 -1.71 13.47 -14.43
N ALA A 448 -1.69 14.43 -13.49
CA ALA A 448 -1.90 15.84 -13.79
C ALA A 448 -0.82 16.39 -14.75
N GLN A 449 0.45 16.07 -14.49
CA GLN A 449 1.56 16.50 -15.37
C GLN A 449 1.42 15.92 -16.78
N GLU A 450 1.08 14.64 -16.91
CA GLU A 450 0.88 14.00 -18.22
C GLU A 450 -0.26 14.67 -19.00
N VAL A 451 -1.41 14.91 -18.36
CA VAL A 451 -2.54 15.56 -19.03
C VAL A 451 -2.22 17.00 -19.42
N VAL A 452 -1.56 17.79 -18.56
CA VAL A 452 -1.18 19.17 -18.89
C VAL A 452 -0.17 19.21 -20.03
N ASN A 453 0.85 18.34 -20.03
CA ASN A 453 1.79 18.21 -21.14
C ASN A 453 1.06 17.93 -22.45
N ARG A 454 0.12 16.99 -22.44
CA ARG A 454 -0.68 16.60 -23.60
C ARG A 454 -1.53 17.74 -24.15
N ILE A 455 -2.20 18.50 -23.27
CA ILE A 455 -2.99 19.69 -23.68
C ILE A 455 -2.09 20.72 -24.40
N ASN A 456 -0.82 20.80 -24.02
CA ASN A 456 0.18 21.68 -24.62
C ASN A 456 0.92 21.06 -25.82
N GLY A 457 0.50 19.90 -26.32
CA GLY A 457 1.14 19.22 -27.45
C GLY A 457 2.51 18.61 -27.13
N ILE A 458 2.87 18.50 -25.85
CA ILE A 458 4.10 17.88 -25.38
C ILE A 458 3.81 16.38 -25.20
N SER A 459 4.43 15.56 -26.05
CA SER A 459 4.34 14.10 -25.96
C SER A 459 5.66 13.54 -25.46
N HIS A 460 5.67 12.95 -24.27
CA HIS A 460 6.76 12.10 -23.80
C HIS A 460 6.28 10.65 -23.75
N VAL A 461 6.97 9.75 -24.45
CA VAL A 461 6.74 8.31 -24.27
C VAL A 461 7.61 7.86 -23.10
N TYR A 462 7.06 7.96 -21.89
CA TYR A 462 7.65 7.26 -20.75
C TYR A 462 7.08 5.84 -20.70
N PRO A 463 7.91 4.80 -20.50
CA PRO A 463 7.41 3.47 -20.19
C PRO A 463 6.52 3.52 -18.94
N LYS A 464 5.64 2.53 -18.78
CA LYS A 464 4.73 2.44 -17.65
C LYS A 464 5.53 2.43 -16.35
N LYS A 465 5.47 3.53 -15.61
CA LYS A 465 6.26 3.73 -14.39
C LYS A 465 5.80 2.81 -13.26
N ASN A 466 6.77 2.30 -12.52
CA ASN A 466 6.52 1.65 -11.25
C ASN A 466 6.02 2.69 -10.24
N VAL A 467 5.08 2.28 -9.39
CA VAL A 467 4.48 3.17 -8.40
C VAL A 467 4.83 2.63 -7.02
N PRO A 468 5.71 3.31 -6.27
CA PRO A 468 5.96 2.95 -4.89
C PRO A 468 4.73 3.30 -4.04
N ALA A 469 4.53 2.57 -2.96
CA ALA A 469 3.52 2.85 -1.96
C ALA A 469 4.14 2.74 -0.57
N VAL A 470 3.59 3.51 0.37
CA VAL A 470 4.10 3.62 1.74
C VAL A 470 2.94 3.64 2.73
N ILE A 471 3.11 2.91 3.83
CA ILE A 471 2.27 2.92 5.02
C ILE A 471 3.15 3.46 6.14
N TYR A 472 2.75 4.57 6.74
CA TYR A 472 3.62 5.35 7.62
C TYR A 472 3.39 5.02 9.09
N THR A 473 3.12 3.75 9.39
CA THR A 473 3.27 3.25 10.75
C THR A 473 4.72 3.40 11.20
N ASN A 474 4.99 3.12 12.47
CA ASN A 474 6.34 3.06 13.03
C ASN A 474 6.59 1.67 13.65
N PRO A 475 7.40 0.81 13.02
CA PRO A 475 8.13 1.04 11.75
C PRO A 475 7.25 1.19 10.50
N GLU A 476 7.79 1.82 9.46
CA GLU A 476 7.07 2.08 8.20
C GLU A 476 7.08 0.83 7.31
N ILE A 477 6.16 0.76 6.35
CA ILE A 477 6.16 -0.24 5.26
C ILE A 477 6.23 0.47 3.91
N SER A 478 7.09 0.02 3.01
CA SER A 478 7.16 0.50 1.63
C SER A 478 7.26 -0.65 0.67
N PHE A 479 6.66 -0.51 -0.50
CA PHE A 479 6.68 -1.55 -1.51
C PHE A 479 6.56 -0.97 -2.90
N VAL A 480 7.13 -1.67 -3.87
CA VAL A 480 7.09 -1.33 -5.29
C VAL A 480 7.18 -2.62 -6.12
N GLY A 481 6.57 -2.61 -7.31
CA GLY A 481 6.63 -3.75 -8.22
C GLY A 481 5.70 -4.90 -7.84
N LEU A 482 6.06 -6.09 -8.32
CA LEU A 482 5.34 -7.34 -8.06
C LEU A 482 5.64 -7.85 -6.66
N THR A 483 4.64 -8.48 -6.04
CA THR A 483 4.87 -9.38 -4.90
C THR A 483 5.58 -10.65 -5.35
N HIS A 484 6.18 -11.40 -4.42
CA HIS A 484 6.74 -12.72 -4.70
C HIS A 484 5.70 -13.63 -5.40
N LYS A 485 4.47 -13.66 -4.89
CA LYS A 485 3.38 -14.46 -5.46
C LYS A 485 3.06 -14.03 -6.90
N GLU A 486 2.87 -12.73 -7.14
CA GLU A 486 2.58 -12.22 -8.48
C GLU A 486 3.72 -12.48 -9.47
N ALA A 487 4.98 -12.38 -9.01
CA ALA A 487 6.15 -12.67 -9.84
C ALA A 487 6.21 -14.16 -10.23
N VAL A 488 5.97 -15.07 -9.29
CA VAL A 488 5.90 -16.51 -9.57
C VAL A 488 4.70 -16.84 -10.47
N ASP A 489 3.53 -16.28 -10.19
CA ASP A 489 2.31 -16.48 -11.00
C ASP A 489 2.48 -15.93 -12.43
N ALA A 490 3.32 -14.90 -12.62
CA ALA A 490 3.70 -14.36 -13.93
C ALA A 490 4.76 -15.19 -14.67
N GLY A 491 5.26 -16.28 -14.08
CA GLY A 491 6.19 -17.21 -14.70
C GLY A 491 7.68 -16.88 -14.52
N TYR A 492 8.02 -15.90 -13.68
CA TYR A 492 9.42 -15.59 -13.38
C TYR A 492 10.06 -16.66 -12.48
N LYS A 493 11.35 -16.93 -12.70
CA LYS A 493 12.17 -17.71 -11.76
C LYS A 493 12.72 -16.76 -10.71
N VAL A 494 12.04 -16.66 -9.58
CA VAL A 494 12.33 -15.63 -8.58
C VAL A 494 13.39 -16.07 -7.59
N VAL A 495 14.42 -15.25 -7.42
CA VAL A 495 15.36 -15.31 -6.29
C VAL A 495 15.06 -14.15 -5.35
N ILE A 496 14.96 -14.46 -4.05
CA ILE A 496 14.67 -13.48 -3.01
C ILE A 496 15.96 -13.05 -2.31
N GLY A 497 16.24 -11.76 -2.31
CA GLY A 497 17.20 -11.11 -1.42
C GLY A 497 16.50 -10.70 -0.14
N LYS A 498 17.07 -11.08 1.01
CA LYS A 498 16.58 -10.66 2.32
C LYS A 498 17.72 -10.13 3.17
N TYR A 499 17.45 -9.08 3.94
CA TYR A 499 18.36 -8.60 4.97
C TYR A 499 17.58 -7.97 6.12
N SER A 500 18.12 -8.06 7.33
CA SER A 500 17.45 -7.60 8.56
C SER A 500 18.05 -6.30 9.07
N TYR A 501 17.19 -5.40 9.57
CA TYR A 501 17.62 -4.22 10.31
C TYR A 501 18.40 -4.59 11.59
N ALA A 502 18.20 -5.81 12.12
CA ALA A 502 18.94 -6.32 13.28
C ALA A 502 20.45 -6.46 13.03
N HIS A 503 20.88 -6.52 11.76
CA HIS A 503 22.30 -6.61 11.38
C HIS A 503 22.83 -5.33 10.75
N LEU A 504 21.99 -4.29 10.64
CA LEU A 504 22.38 -3.03 10.01
C LEU A 504 22.96 -2.06 11.05
N GLY A 505 24.24 -1.73 10.93
CA GLY A 505 24.96 -0.91 11.91
C GLY A 505 24.28 0.41 12.24
N ARG A 506 23.74 1.13 11.24
CA ARG A 506 22.98 2.37 11.47
C ARG A 506 21.71 2.16 12.29
N ALA A 507 20.99 1.07 12.03
CA ALA A 507 19.74 0.75 12.72
C ALA A 507 20.00 0.38 14.18
N ILE A 508 21.03 -0.44 14.43
CA ILE A 508 21.47 -0.79 15.80
C ILE A 508 21.90 0.47 16.56
N ALA A 509 22.75 1.30 15.95
CA ALA A 509 23.28 2.51 16.59
C ALA A 509 22.20 3.55 16.97
N THR A 510 21.03 3.48 16.34
CA THR A 510 19.91 4.40 16.59
C THR A 510 18.75 3.76 17.34
N GLY A 511 18.88 2.48 17.74
CA GLY A 511 17.83 1.73 18.43
C GLY A 511 16.61 1.41 17.55
N LYS A 512 16.72 1.54 16.23
CA LYS A 512 15.64 1.30 15.26
C LYS A 512 15.91 0.05 14.41
N ASN A 513 16.24 -1.05 15.07
CA ASN A 513 16.69 -2.30 14.46
C ASN A 513 15.57 -3.31 14.18
N GLU A 514 14.30 -2.92 14.37
CA GLU A 514 13.14 -3.69 13.95
C GLU A 514 12.88 -3.47 12.45
N GLY A 515 12.87 -4.55 11.68
CA GLY A 515 12.59 -4.48 10.25
C GLY A 515 13.41 -5.43 9.38
N PHE A 516 13.04 -5.51 8.12
CA PHE A 516 13.75 -6.24 7.08
C PHE A 516 13.35 -5.76 5.69
N ILE A 517 14.16 -6.12 4.70
CA ILE A 517 13.85 -5.97 3.28
C ILE A 517 13.64 -7.35 2.64
N GLU A 518 12.74 -7.40 1.67
CA GLU A 518 12.68 -8.43 0.64
C GLU A 518 12.79 -7.76 -0.73
N ILE A 519 13.72 -8.24 -1.57
CA ILE A 519 13.83 -7.86 -2.98
C ILE A 519 13.66 -9.10 -3.86
N TYR A 520 12.76 -9.02 -4.83
CA TYR A 520 12.40 -10.11 -5.72
C TYR A 520 13.07 -9.87 -7.07
N VAL A 521 13.87 -10.84 -7.51
CA VAL A 521 14.72 -10.70 -8.70
C VAL A 521 14.50 -11.90 -9.61
N ASP A 522 14.38 -11.64 -10.91
CA ASP A 522 14.41 -12.71 -11.91
C ASP A 522 15.82 -13.29 -12.01
N SER A 523 15.94 -14.57 -11.69
CA SER A 523 17.22 -15.28 -11.66
C SER A 523 17.91 -15.38 -13.02
N GLU A 524 17.16 -15.31 -14.11
CA GLU A 524 17.72 -15.46 -15.45
C GLU A 524 18.39 -14.17 -15.94
N THR A 525 17.83 -13.02 -15.56
CA THR A 525 18.22 -11.71 -16.11
C THR A 525 18.84 -10.78 -15.08
N GLY A 526 18.65 -11.04 -13.78
CA GLY A 526 18.98 -10.09 -12.71
C GLY A 526 18.00 -8.92 -12.60
N LYS A 527 16.90 -8.93 -13.37
CA LYS A 527 15.88 -7.88 -13.35
C LYS A 527 15.18 -7.82 -11.99
N ILE A 528 15.06 -6.62 -11.44
CA ILE A 528 14.30 -6.37 -10.22
C ILE A 528 12.80 -6.40 -10.56
N LEU A 529 12.07 -7.31 -9.92
CA LEU A 529 10.63 -7.51 -10.15
C LEU A 529 9.78 -6.73 -9.15
N GLY A 530 10.30 -6.56 -7.93
CA GLY A 530 9.67 -5.78 -6.88
C GLY A 530 10.44 -5.86 -5.58
N SER A 531 10.00 -5.07 -4.60
CA SER A 531 10.55 -5.09 -3.24
C SER A 531 9.50 -4.69 -2.22
N GLN A 532 9.63 -5.24 -1.01
CA GLN A 532 8.90 -4.81 0.16
C GLN A 532 9.87 -4.61 1.31
N ILE A 533 9.70 -3.52 2.06
CA ILE A 533 10.55 -3.14 3.17
C ILE A 533 9.67 -2.78 4.35
N PHE A 534 9.99 -3.32 5.52
CA PHE A 534 9.44 -2.92 6.81
C PHE A 534 10.59 -2.41 7.66
N GLY A 535 10.53 -1.18 8.15
CA GLY A 535 11.62 -0.60 8.92
C GLY A 535 11.62 0.92 9.00
N ALA A 536 12.64 1.47 9.62
CA ALA A 536 12.78 2.91 9.78
C ALA A 536 13.26 3.59 8.48
N ASN A 537 12.68 4.77 8.18
CA ASN A 537 13.10 5.69 7.12
C ASN A 537 12.99 5.16 5.68
N ILE A 538 12.33 4.03 5.48
CA ILE A 538 12.15 3.34 4.20
C ILE A 538 11.36 4.18 3.18
N SER A 539 10.52 5.11 3.65
CA SER A 539 9.74 6.00 2.79
C SER A 539 10.61 6.95 1.95
N ASP A 540 11.82 7.27 2.43
CA ASP A 540 12.74 8.18 1.74
C ASP A 540 13.56 7.47 0.65
N PHE A 541 13.92 6.19 0.84
CA PHE A 541 14.86 5.50 -0.05
C PHE A 541 14.26 4.38 -0.89
N ILE A 542 12.96 4.05 -0.76
CA ILE A 542 12.25 3.17 -1.72
C ILE A 542 12.29 3.74 -3.16
N ALA A 543 12.51 5.05 -3.29
CA ALA A 543 12.71 5.73 -4.57
C ALA A 543 13.93 5.18 -5.34
N GLU A 544 14.96 4.66 -4.67
CA GLU A 544 16.12 4.05 -5.32
C GLU A 544 15.72 2.80 -6.11
N ILE A 545 14.98 1.87 -5.48
CA ILE A 545 14.48 0.65 -6.14
C ILE A 545 13.51 1.02 -7.25
N THR A 546 12.64 2.00 -7.02
CA THR A 546 11.69 2.49 -8.04
C THR A 546 12.43 3.01 -9.27
N LEU A 547 13.45 3.86 -9.07
CA LEU A 547 14.27 4.40 -10.13
C LEU A 547 15.03 3.30 -10.88
N ALA A 548 15.58 2.33 -10.15
CA ALA A 548 16.26 1.19 -10.73
C ALA A 548 15.33 0.39 -11.65
N MET A 549 14.12 0.07 -11.20
CA MET A 549 13.13 -0.65 -11.99
C MET A 549 12.67 0.13 -13.23
N ASP A 550 12.45 1.44 -13.11
CA ASP A 550 12.01 2.29 -14.22
C ASP A 550 13.08 2.46 -15.31
N ASN A 551 14.36 2.24 -14.98
CA ASN A 551 15.50 2.33 -15.90
C ASN A 551 16.11 0.96 -16.23
N GLU A 552 15.42 -0.14 -15.89
CA GLU A 552 15.89 -1.52 -16.12
C GLU A 552 17.28 -1.82 -15.55
N ILE A 553 17.67 -1.11 -14.48
CA ILE A 553 18.88 -1.38 -13.71
C ILE A 553 18.70 -2.74 -13.01
N THR A 554 19.72 -3.60 -13.10
CA THR A 554 19.66 -4.95 -12.53
C THR A 554 20.17 -4.96 -11.09
N ILE A 555 19.97 -6.10 -10.42
CA ILE A 555 20.48 -6.31 -9.07
C ILE A 555 22.02 -6.20 -8.99
N TYR A 556 22.73 -6.46 -10.10
CA TYR A 556 24.19 -6.39 -10.17
C TYR A 556 24.70 -4.94 -10.08
N GLU A 557 24.02 -3.99 -10.74
CA GLU A 557 24.38 -2.57 -10.62
C GLU A 557 24.07 -2.04 -9.21
N ILE A 558 22.97 -2.45 -8.58
CA ILE A 558 22.68 -2.08 -7.18
C ILE A 558 23.79 -2.61 -6.25
N ALA A 559 24.18 -3.87 -6.40
CA ALA A 559 25.21 -4.49 -5.57
C ALA A 559 26.61 -3.86 -5.77
N SER A 560 26.88 -3.26 -6.94
CA SER A 560 28.14 -2.54 -7.22
C SER A 560 28.10 -1.05 -6.87
N THR A 561 26.92 -0.49 -6.61
CA THR A 561 26.76 0.92 -6.23
C THR A 561 27.26 1.16 -4.81
N ILE A 562 28.12 2.17 -4.65
CA ILE A 562 28.65 2.58 -3.34
C ILE A 562 27.56 3.32 -2.55
N HIS A 563 27.04 2.67 -1.51
CA HIS A 563 26.10 3.28 -0.57
C HIS A 563 26.84 4.00 0.56
N PRO A 564 26.34 5.13 1.07
CA PRO A 564 26.98 5.84 2.18
C PRO A 564 26.90 5.02 3.48
N HIS A 565 28.00 4.98 4.23
CA HIS A 565 28.11 4.24 5.49
C HIS A 565 28.37 5.18 6.70
N PRO A 566 27.72 4.95 7.86
CA PRO A 566 26.58 4.05 8.08
C PRO A 566 25.25 4.71 7.68
N SER A 567 24.41 4.03 6.91
CA SER A 567 23.07 4.51 6.52
C SER A 567 21.99 3.42 6.56
N TYR A 568 20.71 3.83 6.50
CA TYR A 568 19.60 2.88 6.37
C TYR A 568 19.52 2.29 4.95
N ALA A 569 19.92 3.07 3.94
CA ALA A 569 19.87 2.66 2.53
C ALA A 569 20.79 1.47 2.23
N GLU A 570 21.86 1.26 3.02
CA GLU A 570 22.72 0.08 2.93
C GLU A 570 21.96 -1.25 3.02
N ILE A 571 20.73 -1.28 3.55
CA ILE A 571 19.91 -2.48 3.56
C ILE A 571 19.55 -2.96 2.14
N ILE A 572 19.36 -2.03 1.19
CA ILE A 572 19.11 -2.35 -0.23
C ILE A 572 20.36 -3.01 -0.80
N TRP A 573 21.51 -2.40 -0.58
CA TRP A 573 22.80 -2.94 -1.00
C TRP A 573 23.08 -4.34 -0.42
N GLU A 574 22.85 -4.55 0.87
CA GLU A 574 23.08 -5.85 1.50
C GLU A 574 22.17 -6.95 0.93
N ALA A 575 20.89 -6.63 0.70
CA ALA A 575 19.97 -7.55 0.06
C ALA A 575 20.40 -7.86 -1.38
N ALA A 576 20.81 -6.84 -2.14
CA ALA A 576 21.29 -7.00 -3.52
C ALA A 576 22.57 -7.84 -3.59
N ARG A 577 23.56 -7.54 -2.74
CA ARG A 577 24.80 -8.32 -2.61
C ARG A 577 24.51 -9.78 -2.26
N GLY A 578 23.53 -10.01 -1.38
CA GLY A 578 23.03 -11.34 -1.04
C GLY A 578 22.44 -12.10 -2.23
N VAL A 579 21.65 -11.43 -3.08
CA VAL A 579 21.12 -12.02 -4.32
C VAL A 579 22.24 -12.35 -5.29
N VAL A 580 23.15 -11.42 -5.58
CA VAL A 580 24.25 -11.62 -6.52
C VAL A 580 25.10 -12.84 -6.12
N LEU A 581 25.36 -13.02 -4.83
CA LEU A 581 26.06 -14.20 -4.33
C LEU A 581 25.30 -15.50 -4.62
N LYS A 582 23.96 -15.52 -4.47
CA LYS A 582 23.12 -16.68 -4.78
C LYS A 582 23.16 -17.00 -6.28
N LEU A 583 23.01 -15.99 -7.14
CA LEU A 583 23.04 -16.15 -8.60
C LEU A 583 24.39 -16.69 -9.08
N HIS A 584 25.50 -16.18 -8.55
CA HIS A 584 26.83 -16.70 -8.90
C HIS A 584 27.06 -18.16 -8.45
N LYS A 585 26.42 -18.58 -7.35
CA LYS A 585 26.51 -19.96 -6.88
C LYS A 585 25.66 -20.91 -7.72
N SER A 586 24.52 -20.48 -8.25
CA SER A 586 23.68 -21.32 -9.12
C SER A 586 24.23 -21.52 -10.54
N HIS A 587 25.17 -20.69 -10.97
CA HIS A 587 25.85 -20.81 -12.27
C HIS A 587 27.15 -21.63 -12.23
N LYS A 588 27.58 -22.08 -11.05
CA LYS A 588 28.68 -23.04 -10.87
C LYS A 588 28.12 -24.42 -10.63
#